data_AF-R8BYL4-F1
#
_entry.id   AF-R8BYL4-F1
#
_cell.length_a   1.000
_cell.length_b   1.000
_cell.length_c   1.000
_cell.angle_alpha   90.00
_cell.angle_beta   90.00
_cell.angle_gamma   90.00
#
_symmetry.space_group_name_H-M   'P 1'
#
loop_
_entity.id
_entity.type
_entity.pdbx_description
1 polymer ?
#
loop_
_entity_poly.entity_id
_entity_poly.type
_entity_poly.pdbx_seq_one_letter_code
_entity_poly.pdbx_strand_id
1 'polypeptide(L)'
;MGDIFCRECALSNILAQKQEIKRLEKAREQEEREAAESQARQDAEAQERAVKEFELIQAGFNSSGGRSGNSSGQRETTAQGAQDTSLVKRGEKRKFSLDEDEVLRNAMDDRAKARKAIEDEKNAKAVLPSFWVPSVTPSSNKKDTLHEVKKKTKTAPVCPSSAEDKPHHYSLHTLVSIKFTEETDSTTKAVQKICPSCKKGLTNASKAQLAKPWRIDPHDSATDPNMVRCYVCDADLTERKKSEKGDKKEKDKIRPGLVELKSDGTGFSASGVNEVKKNGVVFQC
;
A
#
# COMPACT_ATOMS: atom_id res chain seq x y z
N MET A 1 18.48 16.40 -2.65
CA MET A 1 19.05 16.77 -1.35
C MET A 1 19.53 15.52 -0.65
N GLY A 2 20.75 15.55 -0.10
CA GLY A 2 21.37 14.44 0.62
C GLY A 2 21.42 14.71 2.12
N ASP A 3 21.11 13.70 2.91
CA ASP A 3 21.18 13.72 4.37
C ASP A 3 22.43 12.95 4.84
N ILE A 4 23.11 13.43 5.89
CA ILE A 4 24.35 12.84 6.41
C ILE A 4 24.07 12.13 7.71
N PHE A 5 24.55 10.89 7.82
CA PHE A 5 24.42 10.09 9.03
C PHE A 5 25.76 9.51 9.44
N CYS A 6 25.91 9.24 10.73
CA CYS A 6 27.02 8.41 11.20
C CYS A 6 26.87 6.99 10.61
N ARG A 7 27.98 6.36 10.22
CA ARG A 7 27.96 5.04 9.55
C ARG A 7 27.22 4.01 10.40
N GLU A 8 27.51 3.98 11.69
CA GLU A 8 26.89 3.05 12.65
C GLU A 8 25.40 3.31 12.80
N CYS A 9 25.00 4.58 12.90
CA CYS A 9 23.61 5.04 13.02
C CYS A 9 22.78 4.66 11.80
N ALA A 10 23.33 4.86 10.60
CA ALA A 10 22.63 4.52 9.36
C ALA A 10 22.40 3.00 9.25
N LEU A 11 23.43 2.22 9.58
CA LEU A 11 23.36 0.75 9.51
C LEU A 11 22.46 0.16 10.59
N SER A 12 22.56 0.64 11.83
CA SER A 12 21.71 0.19 12.94
C SER A 12 20.24 0.48 12.66
N ASN A 13 19.92 1.65 12.10
CA ASN A 13 18.56 2.01 11.73
C ASN A 13 18.03 1.12 10.58
N ILE A 14 18.82 0.86 9.53
CA ILE A 14 18.44 -0.08 8.46
C ILE A 14 18.13 -1.47 9.03
N LEU A 15 18.97 -1.96 9.95
CA LEU A 15 18.79 -3.27 10.57
C LEU A 15 17.56 -3.33 11.46
N ALA A 16 17.34 -2.32 12.30
CA ALA A 16 16.18 -2.21 13.18
C ALA A 16 14.87 -2.19 12.36
N GLN A 17 14.83 -1.36 11.30
CA GLN A 17 13.66 -1.32 10.42
C GLN A 17 13.42 -2.65 9.72
N LYS A 18 14.46 -3.33 9.22
CA LYS A 18 14.32 -4.66 8.60
C LYS A 18 13.80 -5.72 9.58
N GLN A 19 14.24 -5.69 10.83
CA GLN A 19 13.74 -6.61 11.86
C GLN A 19 12.26 -6.34 12.16
N GLU A 20 11.88 -5.07 12.29
CA GLU A 20 10.48 -4.68 12.54
C GLU A 20 9.59 -5.03 11.36
N ILE A 21 10.04 -4.77 10.13
CA ILE A 21 9.35 -5.17 8.90
C ILE A 21 9.12 -6.68 8.89
N LYS A 22 10.15 -7.48 9.20
CA LYS A 22 10.02 -8.94 9.25
C LYS A 22 9.05 -9.40 10.35
N ARG A 23 9.03 -8.73 11.50
CA ARG A 23 8.09 -9.00 12.60
C ARG A 23 6.64 -8.74 12.16
N LEU A 24 6.40 -7.60 11.52
CA LEU A 24 5.09 -7.22 11.00
C LEU A 24 4.64 -8.14 9.87
N GLU A 25 5.53 -8.53 8.95
CA GLU A 25 5.25 -9.49 7.88
C GLU A 25 4.82 -10.85 8.45
N LYS A 26 5.52 -11.36 9.47
CA LYS A 26 5.14 -12.61 10.14
C LYS A 26 3.78 -12.51 10.83
N ALA A 27 3.50 -11.40 11.52
CA ALA A 27 2.22 -11.18 12.17
C ALA A 27 1.07 -11.13 11.14
N ARG A 28 1.29 -10.46 10.01
CA ARG A 28 0.33 -10.42 8.90
C ARG A 28 0.10 -11.78 8.26
N GLU A 29 1.16 -12.58 8.07
CA GLU A 29 1.03 -13.94 7.54
C GLU A 29 0.23 -14.84 8.49
N GLN A 30 0.45 -14.69 9.80
CA GLN A 30 -0.31 -15.43 10.81
C GLN A 30 -1.78 -15.02 10.82
N GLU A 31 -2.08 -13.72 10.80
CA GLU A 31 -3.45 -13.20 10.72
C GLU A 31 -4.15 -13.66 9.44
N GLU A 32 -3.47 -13.66 8.28
CA GLU A 32 -4.03 -14.15 7.02
C GLU A 32 -4.33 -15.65 7.08
N ARG A 33 -3.50 -16.44 7.76
CA ARG A 33 -3.72 -17.87 7.98
C ARG A 33 -4.94 -18.13 8.89
N GLU A 34 -5.02 -17.44 10.02
CA GLU A 34 -6.14 -17.55 10.96
C GLU A 34 -7.46 -17.09 10.30
N ALA A 35 -7.41 -16.01 9.52
CA ALA A 35 -8.56 -15.53 8.74
C ALA A 35 -9.02 -16.58 7.71
N ALA A 36 -8.09 -17.18 6.95
CA ALA A 36 -8.41 -18.23 5.98
C ALA A 36 -9.01 -19.48 6.64
N GLU A 37 -8.48 -19.92 7.78
CA GLU A 37 -9.04 -21.04 8.56
C GLU A 37 -10.45 -20.73 9.09
N SER A 38 -10.67 -19.51 9.60
CA SER A 38 -11.97 -19.07 10.07
C SER A 38 -13.00 -18.98 8.94
N GLN A 39 -12.57 -18.52 7.76
CA GLN A 39 -13.41 -18.43 6.57
C GLN A 39 -13.76 -19.82 6.05
N ALA A 40 -12.81 -20.75 5.98
CA ALA A 40 -13.06 -22.13 5.61
C ALA A 40 -14.07 -22.81 6.54
N ARG A 41 -13.97 -22.55 7.86
CA ARG A 41 -14.95 -23.04 8.84
C ARG A 41 -16.35 -22.47 8.61
N GLN A 42 -16.45 -21.16 8.37
CA GLN A 42 -17.73 -20.51 8.09
C GLN A 42 -18.34 -20.99 6.77
N ASP A 43 -17.52 -21.21 5.74
CA ASP A 43 -17.98 -21.71 4.45
C ASP A 43 -18.47 -23.16 4.55
N ALA A 44 -17.81 -24.02 5.33
CA ALA A 44 -18.27 -25.39 5.60
C ALA A 44 -19.61 -25.39 6.35
N GLU A 45 -19.73 -24.58 7.40
CA GLU A 45 -20.98 -24.44 8.18
C GLU A 45 -22.13 -23.88 7.32
N ALA A 46 -21.83 -22.95 6.41
CA ALA A 46 -22.80 -22.41 5.46
C ALA A 46 -23.24 -23.46 4.42
N GLN A 47 -22.32 -24.30 3.95
CA GLN A 47 -22.64 -25.42 3.05
C GLN A 47 -23.55 -26.44 3.73
N GLU A 48 -23.25 -26.84 4.97
CA GLU A 48 -24.10 -27.77 5.72
C GLU A 48 -25.51 -27.22 5.96
N ARG A 49 -25.63 -25.92 6.27
CA ARG A 49 -26.94 -25.26 6.40
C ARG A 49 -27.70 -25.26 5.07
N ALA A 50 -27.03 -24.94 3.97
CA ALA A 50 -27.65 -24.93 2.65
C ALA A 50 -28.15 -26.32 2.24
N VAL A 51 -27.40 -27.38 2.53
CA VAL A 51 -27.84 -28.76 2.27
C VAL A 51 -29.08 -29.11 3.11
N LYS A 52 -29.07 -28.79 4.41
CA LYS A 52 -30.23 -29.04 5.30
C LYS A 52 -31.48 -28.26 4.87
N GLU A 53 -31.32 -27.01 4.46
CA GLU A 53 -32.43 -26.20 3.93
C GLU A 53 -32.97 -26.79 2.64
N PHE A 54 -32.09 -27.24 1.74
CA PHE A 54 -32.48 -27.91 0.51
C PHE A 54 -33.23 -29.23 0.77
N GLU A 55 -32.76 -30.06 1.69
CA GLU A 55 -33.43 -31.30 2.11
C GLU A 55 -34.83 -31.00 2.69
N LEU A 56 -34.95 -29.95 3.51
CA LEU A 56 -36.22 -29.54 4.09
C LEU A 56 -37.22 -29.07 3.01
N ILE A 57 -36.75 -28.31 2.01
CA ILE A 57 -37.57 -27.87 0.87
C ILE A 57 -38.02 -29.08 0.03
N GLN A 58 -37.11 -30.03 -0.26
CA GLN A 58 -37.44 -31.25 -1.03
C GLN A 58 -38.41 -32.18 -0.29
N ALA A 59 -38.36 -32.23 1.05
CA ALA A 59 -39.30 -32.97 1.88
C ALA A 59 -40.73 -32.39 1.87
N GLY A 60 -41.00 -31.36 1.06
CA GLY A 60 -42.31 -30.75 0.92
C GLY A 60 -42.63 -29.73 2.01
N PHE A 61 -41.66 -29.40 2.86
CA PHE A 61 -41.78 -28.31 3.82
C PHE A 61 -41.49 -26.98 3.12
N ASN A 62 -42.39 -26.58 2.23
CA ASN A 62 -42.41 -25.21 1.74
C ASN A 62 -42.59 -24.31 2.97
N SER A 63 -41.62 -23.47 3.28
CA SER A 63 -41.72 -22.41 4.28
C SER A 63 -42.74 -21.36 3.82
N SER A 64 -44.01 -21.73 3.78
CA SER A 64 -45.10 -20.78 3.74
C SER A 64 -45.13 -20.06 5.09
N GLY A 65 -44.64 -18.82 5.14
CA GLY A 65 -44.98 -17.91 6.23
C GLY A 65 -43.90 -16.96 6.70
N GLY A 66 -43.50 -16.00 5.86
CA GLY A 66 -42.58 -14.93 6.24
C GLY A 66 -42.71 -13.65 5.39
N ARG A 67 -43.88 -12.99 5.45
CA ARG A 67 -44.19 -11.59 5.04
C ARG A 67 -44.42 -11.27 3.55
N SER A 68 -45.69 -11.39 3.16
CA SER A 68 -46.63 -10.33 2.67
C SER A 68 -46.13 -9.18 1.76
N GLY A 69 -46.82 -8.92 0.64
CA GLY A 69 -46.66 -7.70 -0.15
C GLY A 69 -47.52 -7.59 -1.41
N ASN A 70 -48.74 -7.09 -1.23
CA ASN A 70 -49.76 -6.71 -2.22
C ASN A 70 -49.25 -5.78 -3.36
N SER A 71 -49.55 -6.09 -4.63
CA SER A 71 -49.83 -5.14 -5.75
C SER A 71 -49.95 -5.93 -7.07
N SER A 72 -51.16 -6.21 -7.57
CA SER A 72 -51.91 -5.39 -8.53
C SER A 72 -51.17 -5.13 -9.86
N GLY A 73 -51.69 -5.69 -10.95
CA GLY A 73 -51.19 -5.38 -12.29
C GLY A 73 -51.89 -6.13 -13.41
N GLN A 74 -53.23 -6.18 -13.36
CA GLN A 74 -54.08 -6.50 -14.50
C GLN A 74 -53.66 -5.59 -15.66
N ARG A 75 -53.02 -6.14 -16.69
CA ARG A 75 -52.67 -5.41 -17.90
C ARG A 75 -53.64 -5.84 -18.99
N GLU A 76 -54.72 -5.08 -19.10
CA GLU A 76 -55.48 -4.95 -20.34
C GLU A 76 -54.49 -4.66 -21.48
N THR A 77 -54.52 -5.52 -22.49
CA THR A 77 -53.95 -5.20 -23.80
C THR A 77 -55.10 -5.19 -24.78
N THR A 78 -55.44 -3.99 -25.22
CA THR A 78 -56.33 -3.69 -26.32
C THR A 78 -55.91 -4.49 -27.56
N ALA A 79 -56.70 -5.50 -27.93
CA ALA A 79 -56.58 -6.19 -29.20
C ALA A 79 -57.66 -5.66 -30.15
N GLN A 80 -57.24 -4.78 -31.06
CA GLN A 80 -57.95 -4.61 -32.33
C GLN A 80 -57.58 -5.78 -33.25
N GLY A 81 -58.60 -6.47 -33.73
CA GLY A 81 -58.67 -6.88 -35.13
C GLY A 81 -57.97 -8.19 -35.56
N ALA A 82 -58.78 -9.00 -36.25
CA ALA A 82 -58.42 -10.05 -37.19
C ALA A 82 -58.10 -11.44 -36.62
N GLN A 83 -59.17 -12.23 -36.59
CA GLN A 83 -59.26 -13.65 -36.93
C GLN A 83 -57.98 -14.26 -37.54
N ASP A 84 -57.45 -15.32 -36.92
CA ASP A 84 -57.44 -16.62 -37.58
C ASP A 84 -57.39 -17.74 -36.53
N THR A 85 -58.18 -18.77 -36.80
CA THR A 85 -58.37 -19.95 -36.00
C THR A 85 -57.18 -20.89 -36.10
N SER A 86 -56.46 -21.11 -35.00
CA SER A 86 -55.58 -22.29 -34.90
C SER A 86 -55.60 -22.87 -33.49
N LEU A 87 -56.45 -23.87 -33.33
CA LEU A 87 -56.26 -25.11 -32.55
C LEU A 87 -55.33 -25.02 -31.33
N VAL A 88 -55.96 -24.97 -30.16
CA VAL A 88 -55.39 -25.34 -28.86
C VAL A 88 -54.80 -26.76 -28.94
N LYS A 89 -53.48 -26.88 -29.07
CA LYS A 89 -52.77 -28.14 -28.86
C LYS A 89 -52.13 -28.14 -27.47
N ARG A 90 -52.93 -28.64 -26.54
CA ARG A 90 -52.53 -29.03 -25.19
C ARG A 90 -51.50 -30.17 -25.30
N GLY A 91 -50.31 -29.98 -24.74
CA GLY A 91 -49.35 -31.05 -24.46
C GLY A 91 -48.27 -31.26 -25.52
N GLU A 92 -47.35 -30.31 -25.67
CA GLU A 92 -46.04 -30.57 -26.26
C GLU A 92 -44.97 -30.45 -25.18
N LYS A 93 -44.39 -31.58 -24.79
CA LYS A 93 -43.25 -31.65 -23.87
C LYS A 93 -42.04 -31.01 -24.56
N ARG A 94 -41.90 -29.70 -24.46
CA ARG A 94 -40.68 -29.00 -24.88
C ARG A 94 -39.53 -29.56 -24.05
N LYS A 95 -38.51 -30.08 -24.74
CA LYS A 95 -37.29 -30.60 -24.14
C LYS A 95 -36.60 -29.44 -23.43
N PHE A 96 -36.76 -29.35 -22.12
CA PHE A 96 -36.07 -28.35 -21.30
C PHE A 96 -34.57 -28.65 -21.39
N SER A 97 -33.84 -27.89 -22.20
CA SER A 97 -32.39 -27.90 -22.20
C SER A 97 -31.94 -27.04 -21.02
N LEU A 98 -31.53 -27.71 -19.95
CA LEU A 98 -30.91 -27.07 -18.79
C LEU A 98 -29.57 -26.50 -19.26
N ASP A 99 -29.52 -25.18 -19.47
CA ASP A 99 -28.28 -24.50 -19.80
C ASP A 99 -27.41 -24.43 -18.55
N GLU A 100 -26.28 -25.14 -18.56
CA GLU A 100 -25.41 -25.33 -17.41
C GLU A 100 -24.87 -23.97 -16.89
N ASP A 101 -24.64 -23.03 -17.80
CA ASP A 101 -24.20 -21.66 -17.49
C ASP A 101 -25.31 -20.82 -16.81
N GLU A 102 -26.58 -21.08 -17.13
CA GLU A 102 -27.73 -20.41 -16.51
C GLU A 102 -28.00 -20.99 -15.11
N VAL A 103 -27.80 -22.30 -14.92
CA VAL A 103 -27.87 -22.94 -13.59
C VAL A 103 -26.76 -22.44 -12.68
N LEU A 104 -25.54 -22.32 -13.18
CA LEU A 104 -24.42 -21.79 -12.40
C LEU A 104 -24.65 -20.33 -12.01
N ARG A 105 -25.17 -19.50 -12.91
CA ARG A 105 -25.53 -18.11 -12.57
C ARG A 105 -26.63 -18.02 -11.52
N ASN A 106 -27.71 -18.78 -11.69
CA ASN A 106 -28.80 -18.81 -10.72
C ASN A 106 -28.33 -19.31 -9.34
N ALA A 107 -27.46 -20.32 -9.30
CA ALA A 107 -26.87 -20.81 -8.06
C ALA A 107 -25.95 -19.77 -7.38
N MET A 108 -25.18 -19.00 -8.16
CA MET A 108 -24.37 -17.90 -7.64
C MET A 108 -25.24 -16.75 -7.10
N ASP A 109 -26.30 -16.39 -7.81
CA ASP A 109 -27.24 -15.33 -7.41
C ASP A 109 -28.06 -15.74 -6.17
N ASP A 110 -28.52 -16.98 -6.07
CA ASP A 110 -29.22 -17.52 -4.90
C ASP A 110 -28.28 -17.56 -3.68
N ARG A 111 -27.03 -17.99 -3.86
CA ARG A 111 -26.02 -17.97 -2.79
C ARG A 111 -25.71 -16.54 -2.34
N ALA A 112 -25.64 -15.59 -3.26
CA ALA A 112 -25.42 -14.18 -2.95
C ALA A 112 -26.63 -13.59 -2.19
N LYS A 113 -27.85 -13.92 -2.61
CA LYS A 113 -29.09 -13.48 -1.96
C LYS A 113 -29.26 -14.07 -0.56
N ALA A 114 -28.93 -15.35 -0.37
CA ALA A 114 -28.93 -16.00 0.94
C ALA A 114 -27.87 -15.39 1.87
N ARG A 115 -26.65 -15.13 1.37
CA ARG A 115 -25.61 -14.43 2.15
C ARG A 115 -26.07 -13.03 2.57
N LYS A 116 -26.67 -12.27 1.66
CA LYS A 116 -27.20 -10.93 1.94
C LYS A 116 -28.32 -10.96 2.99
N ALA A 117 -29.25 -11.92 2.91
CA ALA A 117 -30.31 -12.07 3.91
C ALA A 117 -29.75 -12.37 5.32
N ILE A 118 -28.73 -13.24 5.41
CA ILE A 118 -28.06 -13.55 6.68
C ILE A 118 -27.30 -12.32 7.23
N GLU A 119 -26.64 -11.56 6.37
CA GLU A 119 -25.97 -10.30 6.77
C GLU A 119 -26.98 -9.24 7.23
N ASP A 120 -28.10 -9.10 6.53
CA ASP A 120 -29.16 -8.17 6.90
C ASP A 120 -29.83 -8.56 8.24
N GLU A 121 -30.03 -9.85 8.51
CA GLU A 121 -30.50 -10.33 9.82
C GLU A 121 -29.48 -10.11 10.93
N LYS A 122 -28.19 -10.34 10.66
CA LYS A 122 -27.10 -10.05 11.61
C LYS A 122 -26.98 -8.54 11.88
N ASN A 123 -27.21 -7.71 10.87
CA ASN A 123 -27.21 -6.25 11.00
C ASN A 123 -28.44 -5.75 11.76
N ALA A 124 -29.61 -6.34 11.51
CA ALA A 124 -30.86 -6.00 12.20
C ALA A 124 -30.84 -6.40 13.68
N LYS A 125 -30.13 -7.48 14.05
CA LYS A 125 -29.92 -7.90 15.44
C LYS A 125 -28.93 -7.02 16.24
N ALA A 126 -28.26 -6.05 15.60
CA ALA A 126 -27.24 -5.20 16.23
C ALA A 126 -27.73 -3.77 16.58
N VAL A 127 -29.04 -3.52 16.67
CA VAL A 127 -29.55 -2.24 17.18
C VAL A 127 -29.85 -2.38 18.67
N LEU A 128 -28.83 -2.20 19.50
CA LEU A 128 -29.00 -1.94 20.92
C LEU A 128 -28.86 -0.43 21.17
N PRO A 129 -29.71 0.17 22.03
CA PRO A 129 -29.53 1.55 22.46
C PRO A 129 -28.14 1.75 23.07
N SER A 130 -27.55 2.89 22.75
CA SER A 130 -26.20 3.38 23.04
C SER A 130 -25.66 3.13 24.46
N PHE A 131 -25.30 1.90 24.82
CA PHE A 131 -24.42 1.63 25.95
C PHE A 131 -23.45 0.51 25.59
N TRP A 132 -22.22 0.93 25.29
CA TRP A 132 -21.16 0.11 24.72
C TRP A 132 -20.63 -0.88 25.75
N VAL A 133 -20.74 -2.18 25.46
CA VAL A 133 -19.97 -3.23 26.12
C VAL A 133 -18.82 -3.60 25.17
N PRO A 134 -17.53 -3.45 25.58
CA PRO A 134 -16.38 -3.70 24.71
C PRO A 134 -16.29 -5.10 24.07
N SER A 135 -17.00 -6.10 24.61
CA SER A 135 -17.06 -7.47 24.06
C SER A 135 -18.00 -7.63 22.86
N VAL A 136 -18.78 -6.61 22.51
CA VAL A 136 -19.76 -6.63 21.40
C VAL A 136 -19.54 -5.47 20.43
N THR A 137 -18.28 -5.10 20.19
CA THR A 137 -17.95 -4.04 19.23
C THR A 137 -18.20 -4.54 17.80
N PRO A 138 -19.16 -3.97 17.04
CA PRO A 138 -19.26 -4.26 15.62
C PRO A 138 -18.04 -3.59 14.96
N SER A 139 -17.17 -4.37 14.33
CA SER A 139 -16.05 -3.82 13.56
C SER A 139 -16.60 -2.83 12.54
N SER A 140 -16.32 -1.55 12.75
CA SER A 140 -16.80 -0.43 11.93
C SER A 140 -16.07 -0.40 10.58
N ASN A 141 -16.26 -1.40 9.74
CA ASN A 141 -15.77 -1.44 8.35
C ASN A 141 -16.81 -2.12 7.44
N LYS A 142 -17.94 -1.44 7.21
CA LYS A 142 -18.94 -1.83 6.18
C LYS A 142 -19.00 -0.86 4.99
N LYS A 143 -18.01 0.04 4.86
CA LYS A 143 -17.87 0.94 3.71
C LYS A 143 -16.53 0.82 2.99
N ASP A 144 -15.87 -0.33 3.10
CA ASP A 144 -14.75 -0.69 2.23
C ASP A 144 -15.12 -1.95 1.45
N THR A 145 -15.91 -1.78 0.39
CA THR A 145 -15.71 -2.61 -0.80
C THR A 145 -14.43 -2.14 -1.49
N LEU A 146 -13.30 -2.22 -0.78
CA LEU A 146 -12.00 -2.15 -1.41
C LEU A 146 -11.78 -3.53 -2.00
N HIS A 147 -11.66 -3.58 -3.32
CA HIS A 147 -10.94 -4.65 -3.97
C HIS A 147 -9.74 -5.01 -3.08
N GLU A 148 -9.61 -6.29 -2.76
CA GLU A 148 -8.51 -6.85 -2.00
C GLU A 148 -7.22 -6.68 -2.80
N VAL A 149 -6.74 -5.45 -2.82
CA VAL A 149 -5.46 -5.09 -3.37
C VAL A 149 -4.50 -5.45 -2.25
N LYS A 150 -4.09 -6.73 -2.22
CA LYS A 150 -2.84 -7.16 -1.61
C LYS A 150 -1.68 -6.46 -2.32
N LYS A 151 -1.62 -5.13 -2.26
CA LYS A 151 -0.40 -4.39 -2.49
C LYS A 151 0.49 -4.84 -1.34
N LYS A 152 1.37 -5.79 -1.65
CA LYS A 152 2.56 -6.06 -0.87
C LYS A 152 3.29 -4.72 -0.79
N THR A 153 2.97 -3.91 0.21
CA THR A 153 3.59 -2.62 0.43
C THR A 153 5.06 -2.94 0.60
N LYS A 154 5.88 -2.56 -0.37
CA LYS A 154 7.31 -2.86 -0.35
C LYS A 154 7.89 -2.07 0.82
N THR A 155 8.00 -2.73 1.96
CA THR A 155 8.53 -2.23 3.22
C THR A 155 10.06 -2.18 3.08
N ALA A 156 10.54 -1.24 2.28
CA ALA A 156 11.95 -0.88 2.28
C ALA A 156 12.21 0.11 3.44
N PRO A 157 13.39 0.06 4.07
CA PRO A 157 13.73 1.00 5.13
C PRO A 157 13.57 2.46 4.67
N VAL A 158 12.96 3.29 5.50
CA VAL A 158 12.69 4.73 5.27
C VAL A 158 13.75 5.55 5.99
N CYS A 159 14.29 6.57 5.32
CA CYS A 159 15.27 7.45 5.92
C CYS A 159 14.65 8.28 7.06
N PRO A 160 15.29 8.38 8.25
CA PRO A 160 14.78 9.17 9.37
C PRO A 160 14.57 10.65 9.07
N SER A 161 15.36 11.23 8.14
CA SER A 161 15.25 12.63 7.71
C SER A 161 14.26 12.82 6.55
N SER A 162 13.43 11.81 6.25
CA SER A 162 12.35 11.97 5.28
C SER A 162 11.21 12.77 5.89
N ALA A 163 10.60 13.65 5.10
CA ALA A 163 9.33 14.25 5.46
C ALA A 163 8.21 13.19 5.44
N GLU A 164 7.23 13.32 6.33
CA GLU A 164 6.06 12.43 6.39
C GLU A 164 5.28 12.40 5.06
N ASP A 165 5.20 13.53 4.36
CA ASP A 165 4.52 13.65 3.07
C ASP A 165 5.25 12.96 1.91
N LYS A 166 6.57 12.77 2.03
CA LYS A 166 7.43 12.21 0.97
C LYS A 166 8.52 11.31 1.57
N PRO A 167 8.14 10.12 2.09
CA PRO A 167 9.10 9.16 2.59
C PRO A 167 10.01 8.70 1.46
N HIS A 168 11.31 8.76 1.66
CA HIS A 168 12.26 8.16 0.73
C HIS A 168 12.91 6.94 1.37
N HIS A 169 12.94 5.85 0.60
CA HIS A 169 13.57 4.63 1.04
C HIS A 169 15.08 4.71 0.83
N TYR A 170 15.83 4.06 1.72
CA TYR A 170 17.27 3.99 1.64
C TYR A 170 17.77 2.57 1.95
N SER A 171 18.87 2.19 1.31
CA SER A 171 19.51 0.88 1.45
C SER A 171 21.04 1.01 1.41
N LEU A 172 21.75 -0.08 1.67
CA LEU A 172 23.22 -0.10 1.60
C LEU A 172 23.75 0.34 0.23
N HIS A 173 23.02 0.06 -0.85
CA HIS A 173 23.43 0.43 -2.22
C HIS A 173 23.25 1.92 -2.51
N THR A 174 22.39 2.62 -1.76
CA THR A 174 22.14 4.05 -1.94
C THR A 174 23.03 4.93 -1.06
N LEU A 175 23.71 4.35 -0.06
CA LEU A 175 24.62 5.08 0.83
C LEU A 175 25.96 5.37 0.14
N VAL A 176 26.43 6.61 0.28
CA VAL A 176 27.75 7.05 -0.20
C VAL A 176 28.61 7.39 1.01
N SER A 177 29.84 6.88 1.04
CA SER A 177 30.80 7.24 2.09
C SER A 177 31.36 8.62 1.81
N ILE A 178 31.21 9.53 2.77
CA ILE A 178 31.77 10.88 2.74
C ILE A 178 33.08 10.87 3.52
N LYS A 179 34.15 11.38 2.91
CA LYS A 179 35.43 11.62 3.57
C LYS A 179 35.62 13.13 3.72
N PHE A 180 35.71 13.60 4.96
CA PHE A 180 35.98 15.00 5.23
C PHE A 180 37.49 15.25 5.22
N THR A 181 37.91 16.37 4.66
CA THR A 181 39.27 16.87 4.83
C THR A 181 39.31 17.64 6.15
N GLU A 182 40.30 17.34 6.98
CA GLU A 182 40.46 17.90 8.31
C GLU A 182 41.69 18.81 8.33
N GLU A 183 41.54 20.02 8.86
CA GLU A 183 42.61 20.99 9.08
C GLU A 183 42.54 21.49 10.52
N THR A 184 43.69 21.64 11.18
CA THR A 184 43.77 22.20 12.53
C THR A 184 43.78 23.73 12.45
N ASP A 185 42.76 24.36 13.02
CA ASP A 185 42.67 25.82 13.07
C ASP A 185 43.73 26.36 14.05
N SER A 186 44.58 27.27 13.58
CA SER A 186 45.66 27.89 14.36
C SER A 186 45.15 28.65 15.59
N THR A 187 43.90 29.10 15.54
CA THR A 187 43.29 29.97 16.56
C THR A 187 42.64 29.18 17.68
N THR A 188 41.97 28.07 17.34
CA THR A 188 41.20 27.26 18.31
C THR A 188 41.88 25.94 18.66
N LYS A 189 42.96 25.55 17.95
CA LYS A 189 43.64 24.24 18.04
C LYS A 189 42.71 23.03 17.83
N ALA A 190 41.48 23.26 17.40
CA ALA A 190 40.50 22.24 17.14
C ALA A 190 40.62 21.74 15.70
N VAL A 191 40.33 20.45 15.50
CA VAL A 191 40.24 19.85 14.17
C VAL A 191 38.93 20.32 13.52
N GLN A 192 39.04 21.12 12.46
CA GLN A 192 37.90 21.59 11.68
C GLN A 192 37.81 20.84 10.36
N LYS A 193 36.58 20.49 9.95
CA LYS A 193 36.31 19.88 8.66
C LYS A 193 36.21 20.98 7.61
N ILE A 194 36.96 20.87 6.52
CA ILE A 194 37.06 21.89 5.48
C ILE A 194 36.61 21.37 4.11
N CYS A 195 36.18 22.29 3.25
CA CYS A 195 35.98 22.01 1.83
C CYS A 195 37.33 21.94 1.11
N PRO A 196 37.63 20.85 0.38
CA PRO A 196 38.93 20.71 -0.30
C PRO A 196 39.13 21.68 -1.47
N SER A 197 38.05 22.25 -2.03
CA SER A 197 38.14 23.19 -3.15
C SER A 197 38.41 24.64 -2.70
N CYS A 198 37.76 25.10 -1.63
CA CYS A 198 37.84 26.50 -1.19
C CYS A 198 38.49 26.71 0.18
N LYS A 199 38.90 25.63 0.86
CA LYS A 199 39.48 25.61 2.21
C LYS A 199 38.63 26.29 3.28
N LYS A 200 37.34 26.51 3.02
CA LYS A 200 36.40 27.06 4.00
C LYS A 200 35.95 25.95 4.94
N GLY A 201 35.88 26.26 6.24
CA GLY A 201 35.31 25.37 7.26
C GLY A 201 33.84 25.07 6.97
N LEU A 202 33.47 23.80 7.06
CA LEU A 202 32.10 23.32 6.87
C LEU A 202 31.31 23.58 8.15
N THR A 203 30.33 24.47 8.07
CA THR A 203 29.43 24.83 9.17
C THR A 203 27.97 24.66 8.73
N ASN A 204 27.02 24.68 9.67
CA ASN A 204 25.59 24.57 9.35
C ASN A 204 25.06 25.73 8.48
N ALA A 205 25.79 26.85 8.40
CA ALA A 205 25.45 27.96 7.52
C ALA A 205 25.97 27.76 6.08
N SER A 206 26.88 26.79 5.86
CA SER A 206 27.45 26.53 4.54
C SER A 206 26.56 25.56 3.75
N LYS A 207 26.17 25.97 2.53
CA LYS A 207 25.50 25.08 1.56
C LYS A 207 26.54 24.19 0.88
N ALA A 208 26.96 23.14 1.59
CA ALA A 208 27.96 22.22 1.09
C ALA A 208 27.37 21.31 -0.01
N GLN A 209 28.16 21.02 -1.03
CA GLN A 209 27.79 20.09 -2.10
C GLN A 209 28.77 18.92 -2.15
N LEU A 210 28.22 17.71 -2.23
CA LEU A 210 28.97 16.47 -2.35
C LEU A 210 29.07 16.08 -3.83
N ALA A 211 30.30 16.05 -4.33
CA ALA A 211 30.62 15.44 -5.61
C ALA A 211 30.55 13.91 -5.49
N LYS A 212 29.63 13.28 -6.24
CA LYS A 212 29.47 11.83 -6.28
C LYS A 212 30.18 11.31 -7.53
N PRO A 213 31.38 10.71 -7.40
CA PRO A 213 32.13 10.24 -8.55
C PRO A 213 31.49 8.98 -9.13
N TRP A 214 31.53 8.84 -10.46
CA TRP A 214 31.32 7.55 -11.12
C TRP A 214 32.60 6.73 -11.06
N ARG A 215 32.50 5.43 -10.77
CA ARG A 215 33.58 4.49 -11.13
C ARG A 215 33.49 4.30 -12.65
N ILE A 216 34.21 5.11 -13.41
CA ILE A 216 34.31 4.98 -14.87
C ILE A 216 35.08 3.68 -15.17
N ASP A 217 34.45 2.76 -15.91
CA ASP A 217 35.19 1.76 -16.69
C ASP A 217 35.96 2.51 -17.80
N PRO A 218 37.29 2.36 -17.95
CA PRO A 218 38.15 3.21 -18.79
C PRO A 218 37.87 3.30 -20.31
N HIS A 219 36.76 2.76 -20.81
CA HIS A 219 36.51 2.58 -22.25
C HIS A 219 35.50 3.56 -22.88
N ASP A 220 34.93 4.51 -22.15
CA ASP A 220 33.94 5.46 -22.70
C ASP A 220 34.54 6.87 -22.80
N SER A 221 35.54 7.02 -23.69
CA SER A 221 36.24 8.27 -23.96
C SER A 221 35.47 9.12 -24.99
N ALA A 222 34.26 9.56 -24.65
CA ALA A 222 33.61 10.65 -25.37
C ALA A 222 33.89 11.95 -24.61
N THR A 223 34.78 12.77 -25.15
CA THR A 223 35.13 14.07 -24.58
C THR A 223 34.03 15.06 -24.91
N ASP A 224 32.95 15.04 -24.14
CA ASP A 224 31.88 16.02 -24.26
C ASP A 224 32.35 17.38 -23.69
N PRO A 225 32.14 18.51 -24.41
CA PRO A 225 32.54 19.84 -23.96
C PRO A 225 31.74 20.36 -22.76
N ASN A 226 30.70 19.64 -22.33
CA ASN A 226 29.89 19.96 -21.15
C ASN A 226 30.16 19.03 -19.95
N MET A 227 31.33 18.36 -19.95
CA MET A 227 31.73 17.45 -18.87
C MET A 227 32.10 18.22 -17.60
N VAL A 228 31.37 17.96 -16.52
CA VAL A 228 31.68 18.52 -15.20
C VAL A 228 32.67 17.59 -14.50
N ARG A 229 33.85 18.10 -14.12
CA ARG A 229 34.88 17.31 -13.42
C ARG A 229 35.09 17.78 -11.99
N CYS A 230 35.46 16.86 -11.12
CA CYS A 230 35.83 17.17 -9.74
C CYS A 230 37.18 17.89 -9.70
N TYR A 231 37.24 19.08 -9.10
CA TYR A 231 38.47 19.85 -8.97
C TYR A 231 39.61 19.15 -8.21
N VAL A 232 39.29 18.18 -7.34
CA VAL A 232 40.26 17.54 -6.43
C VAL A 232 40.84 16.25 -7.01
N CYS A 233 40.05 15.51 -7.78
CA CYS A 233 40.42 14.18 -8.26
C CYS A 233 40.12 13.93 -9.74
N ASP A 234 39.74 14.97 -10.48
CA ASP A 234 39.40 14.97 -11.92
C ASP A 234 38.30 13.97 -12.33
N ALA A 235 37.60 13.38 -11.37
CA ALA A 235 36.52 12.44 -11.63
C ALA A 235 35.35 13.11 -12.39
N ASP A 236 34.75 12.40 -13.33
CA ASP A 236 33.56 12.86 -14.04
C ASP A 236 32.34 12.88 -13.10
N LEU A 237 31.70 14.05 -13.05
CA LEU A 237 30.50 14.37 -12.26
C LEU A 237 29.30 14.66 -13.16
N THR A 238 29.40 14.45 -14.47
CA THR A 238 28.35 14.79 -15.43
C THR A 238 27.08 13.95 -15.17
N GLU A 239 25.97 14.63 -14.91
CA GLU A 239 24.68 13.98 -14.65
C GLU A 239 24.12 13.35 -15.94
N ARG A 240 24.30 12.05 -16.12
CA ARG A 240 23.69 11.32 -17.24
C ARG A 240 22.18 11.13 -16.96
N LYS A 241 21.33 11.82 -17.73
CA LYS A 241 19.86 11.68 -17.67
C LYS A 241 19.46 10.23 -17.95
N LYS A 242 18.41 9.78 -17.25
CA LYS A 242 17.87 8.42 -17.34
C LYS A 242 17.31 8.19 -18.74
N SER A 243 17.93 7.29 -19.51
CA SER A 243 17.28 6.76 -20.72
C SER A 243 16.04 5.96 -20.28
N GLU A 244 14.88 6.21 -20.89
CA GLU A 244 13.61 5.57 -20.53
C GLU A 244 13.61 4.04 -20.78
N LYS A 245 14.66 3.51 -21.42
CA LYS A 245 14.87 2.08 -21.70
C LYS A 245 16.02 1.44 -20.89
N GLY A 246 16.38 2.02 -19.74
CA GLY A 246 17.45 1.49 -18.89
C GLY A 246 17.02 0.26 -18.08
N ASP A 247 17.80 -0.81 -18.20
CA ASP A 247 17.66 -2.09 -17.50
C ASP A 247 17.47 -1.91 -15.98
N LYS A 248 16.60 -2.73 -15.37
CA LYS A 248 16.16 -2.57 -13.96
C LYS A 248 17.34 -2.56 -12.98
N LYS A 249 18.46 -3.20 -13.36
CA LYS A 249 19.71 -3.35 -12.60
C LYS A 249 20.54 -2.05 -12.51
N GLU A 250 20.31 -1.08 -13.39
CA GLU A 250 21.03 0.20 -13.40
C GLU A 250 20.35 1.28 -12.55
N LYS A 251 19.08 1.06 -12.19
CA LYS A 251 18.29 2.02 -11.41
C LYS A 251 18.74 2.14 -9.94
N ASP A 252 19.37 1.09 -9.41
CA ASP A 252 19.87 1.03 -8.03
C ASP A 252 21.35 1.44 -7.89
N LYS A 253 22.05 1.72 -8.99
CA LYS A 253 23.46 2.15 -8.95
C LYS A 253 23.58 3.64 -8.64
N ILE A 254 24.61 3.96 -7.87
CA ILE A 254 25.04 5.32 -7.55
C ILE A 254 25.41 6.05 -8.85
N ARG A 255 24.54 6.95 -9.31
CA ARG A 255 24.81 7.85 -10.45
C ARG A 255 25.81 8.96 -10.10
N PRO A 256 26.64 9.41 -11.07
CA PRO A 256 27.45 10.60 -10.90
C PRO A 256 26.55 11.83 -10.82
N GLY A 257 27.03 12.84 -10.10
CA GLY A 257 26.34 14.11 -9.98
C GLY A 257 26.77 14.89 -8.75
N LEU A 258 26.16 16.05 -8.61
CA LEU A 258 26.42 16.95 -7.50
C LEU A 258 25.21 16.96 -6.56
N VAL A 259 25.43 16.54 -5.32
CA VAL A 259 24.36 16.41 -4.33
C VAL A 259 24.49 17.51 -3.29
N GLU A 260 23.52 18.42 -3.24
CA GLU A 260 23.43 19.39 -2.15
C GLU A 260 23.14 18.67 -0.82
N LEU A 261 23.99 18.92 0.17
CA LEU A 261 23.86 18.37 1.51
C LEU A 261 22.95 19.27 2.33
N LYS A 262 21.98 18.67 3.03
CA LYS A 262 21.15 19.40 3.97
C LYS A 262 21.94 19.73 5.23
N SER A 263 21.87 20.99 5.63
CA SER A 263 22.26 21.45 6.95
C SER A 263 21.05 21.31 7.89
N ASP A 264 21.15 20.44 8.90
CA ASP A 264 20.09 20.28 9.90
C ASP A 264 20.45 21.06 11.18
N GLY A 265 19.42 21.45 11.95
CA GLY A 265 19.58 22.19 13.20
C GLY A 265 18.35 23.02 13.57
N THR A 266 18.16 23.29 14.86
CA THR A 266 17.09 24.14 15.38
C THR A 266 17.66 25.55 15.64
N GLY A 267 17.26 26.54 14.84
CA GLY A 267 17.65 27.95 15.05
C GLY A 267 17.66 28.79 13.76
N PHE A 268 17.73 30.12 13.90
CA PHE A 268 17.69 31.09 12.77
C PHE A 268 18.79 30.87 11.71
N SER A 269 19.92 30.27 12.09
CA SER A 269 21.05 30.00 11.19
C SER A 269 21.00 28.59 10.56
N ALA A 270 20.02 27.77 10.91
CA ALA A 270 19.86 26.42 10.38
C ALA A 270 18.71 26.41 9.36
N SER A 271 19.00 26.07 8.11
CA SER A 271 18.00 25.88 7.05
C SER A 271 17.18 24.57 7.19
N GLY A 272 17.18 23.95 8.37
CA GLY A 272 16.50 22.68 8.64
C GLY A 272 14.99 22.83 8.85
N VAL A 273 14.20 21.84 8.41
CA VAL A 273 12.73 21.82 8.54
C VAL A 273 12.27 20.88 9.69
N ASN A 274 13.22 20.25 10.39
CA ASN A 274 12.91 19.31 11.47
C ASN A 274 12.63 20.03 12.79
N GLU A 275 11.34 20.25 13.06
CA GLU A 275 10.85 20.73 14.36
C GLU A 275 10.42 19.54 15.23
N VAL A 276 10.97 19.43 16.45
CA VAL A 276 10.50 18.44 17.43
C VAL A 276 9.19 18.91 18.02
N LYS A 277 8.06 18.46 17.44
CA LYS A 277 6.74 18.72 18.00
C LYS A 277 6.51 17.82 19.23
N LYS A 278 6.57 18.39 20.42
CA LYS A 278 6.08 17.73 21.63
C LYS A 278 4.55 17.79 21.63
N ASN A 279 3.90 16.72 21.18
CA ASN A 279 2.47 16.56 21.38
C ASN A 279 2.23 16.29 22.87
N GLY A 280 1.81 17.32 23.59
CA GLY A 280 1.54 17.25 25.03
C GLY A 280 0.42 16.24 25.30
N VAL A 281 0.69 15.28 26.18
CA VAL A 281 -0.33 14.37 26.70
C VAL A 281 -1.26 15.21 27.57
N VAL A 282 -2.47 15.49 27.08
CA VAL A 282 -3.50 16.15 27.86
C VAL A 282 -3.90 15.16 28.95
N PHE A 283 -3.54 15.47 30.20
CA PHE A 283 -4.08 14.79 31.37
C PHE A 283 -5.60 14.98 31.35
N GLN A 284 -6.33 13.89 31.20
CA GLN A 284 -7.77 13.87 31.38
C GLN A 284 -8.02 13.36 32.80
N CYS A 285 -8.48 14.24 33.69
CA CYS A 285 -9.04 13.89 35.01
C CYS A 285 -10.38 13.20 34.87
#